data_AF-A0A7Y5A108-F1
#
_entry.id   AF-A0A7Y5A108-F1
#
_cell.length_a   1.000
_cell.length_b   1.000
_cell.length_c   1.000
_cell.angle_alpha   90.00
_cell.angle_beta   90.00
_cell.angle_gamma   90.00
#
_symmetry.space_group_name_H-M   'P 1'
#
loop_
_entity.id
_entity.type
_entity.pdbx_description
1 polymer ?
#
loop_
_entity_poly.entity_id
_entity_poly.type
_entity_poly.pdbx_seq_one_letter_code
_entity_poly.pdbx_strand_id
1 'polypeptide(L)'
;MSSLRQRSHITHNGVPSLLLQPDYHHKPFPFFFVETAFSEEQCVALELLFSQDNAWQHQDGVFYRCSLCDVTADISATFQVEILNKMREITGLPLVDRMLVTVQRMLPGHAIGVHSDRPLLGYEIARLVVQLNKQWQPEHGGVLQLFSSPQGEAVFSVNPEYNKAVGFLLHADSYHAVTEVSQPRQSVVFNFWHIANTPELAAHIVALFANLSFSEFPAALNPIASAAESSLAEEVTFRAGTAAIALHRWGYDAATIVSGYQHSAGLSTCDASNAETYAAVLLADWVAYLYRDTFDLIRWNLLQHALIGIKMFPRLTPTWRLCLPEYKI
;
A
#
# COMPACT_ATOMS: atom_id res chain seq x y z
N MET A 1 7.00 46.51 -6.21
CA MET A 1 6.64 46.27 -4.80
C MET A 1 5.17 45.85 -4.74
N SER A 2 4.89 44.55 -4.95
CA SER A 2 3.55 43.98 -4.80
C SER A 2 3.61 43.02 -3.62
N SER A 3 3.00 43.44 -2.51
CA SER A 3 2.86 42.66 -1.28
C SER A 3 1.72 41.66 -1.49
N LEU A 4 2.07 40.40 -1.73
CA LEU A 4 1.16 39.27 -1.61
C LEU A 4 0.92 39.02 -0.12
N ARG A 5 -0.26 39.39 0.37
CA ARG A 5 -0.74 39.02 1.70
C ARG A 5 -1.03 37.53 1.70
N GLN A 6 -0.16 36.75 2.34
CA GLN A 6 -0.45 35.39 2.81
C GLN A 6 -1.63 35.47 3.79
N ARG A 7 -2.80 34.97 3.40
CA ARG A 7 -3.93 34.81 4.33
C ARG A 7 -3.65 33.58 5.18
N SER A 8 -3.46 33.79 6.48
CA SER A 8 -3.40 32.70 7.45
C SER A 8 -4.78 32.04 7.52
N HIS A 9 -4.87 30.79 7.06
CA HIS A 9 -6.06 29.98 7.22
C HIS A 9 -6.05 29.38 8.63
N ILE A 10 -6.60 30.13 9.59
CA ILE A 10 -6.86 29.65 10.95
C ILE A 10 -8.15 28.82 10.90
N THR A 11 -8.06 27.54 11.22
CA THR A 11 -9.23 26.65 11.39
C THR A 11 -9.91 26.94 12.73
N HIS A 12 -11.15 26.48 12.90
CA HIS A 12 -12.07 26.89 13.96
C HIS A 12 -11.63 26.62 15.42
N ASN A 13 -10.45 25.99 15.63
CA ASN A 13 -9.89 25.68 16.96
C ASN A 13 -8.45 26.20 17.18
N GLY A 14 -7.90 27.04 16.30
CA GLY A 14 -6.57 27.63 16.49
C GLY A 14 -5.39 26.66 16.33
N VAL A 15 -5.64 25.41 15.94
CA VAL A 15 -4.59 24.44 15.61
C VAL A 15 -4.14 24.66 14.16
N PRO A 16 -2.83 24.84 13.89
CA PRO A 16 -2.31 24.96 12.53
C PRO A 16 -2.68 23.71 11.70
N SER A 17 -3.32 23.92 10.55
CA SER A 17 -3.64 22.82 9.64
C SER A 17 -2.35 22.28 9.01
N LEU A 18 -2.16 20.96 9.00
CA LEU A 18 -1.05 20.28 8.34
C LEU A 18 -1.39 19.90 6.88
N LEU A 19 -0.35 19.71 6.07
CA LEU A 19 -0.39 19.34 4.64
C LEU A 19 -1.34 20.23 3.83
N LEU A 20 -1.12 21.55 3.90
CA LEU A 20 -1.94 22.53 3.20
C LEU A 20 -1.66 22.51 1.70
N GLN A 21 -2.73 22.52 0.89
CA GLN A 21 -2.67 22.72 -0.57
C GLN A 21 -1.79 21.67 -1.30
N PRO A 22 -2.14 20.38 -1.25
CA PRO A 22 -1.46 19.37 -2.06
C PRO A 22 -1.58 19.71 -3.56
N ASP A 23 -0.45 19.69 -4.27
CA ASP A 23 -0.43 19.71 -5.72
C ASP A 23 -0.44 18.27 -6.24
N TYR A 24 -1.46 17.92 -7.02
CA TYR A 24 -1.75 16.56 -7.43
C TYR A 24 -1.23 16.25 -8.82
N HIS A 25 -0.61 15.08 -8.94
CA HIS A 25 -0.04 14.58 -10.19
C HIS A 25 -0.52 13.15 -10.44
N HIS A 26 -0.75 12.82 -11.71
CA HIS A 26 -1.22 11.49 -12.13
C HIS A 26 -0.16 10.68 -12.88
N LYS A 27 0.96 11.30 -13.25
CA LYS A 27 2.05 10.68 -14.00
C LYS A 27 3.37 10.90 -13.27
N PRO A 28 4.25 9.89 -13.15
CA PRO A 28 4.16 8.55 -13.77
C PRO A 28 3.13 7.62 -13.10
N PHE A 29 2.75 7.92 -11.87
CA PHE A 29 1.69 7.29 -11.09
C PHE A 29 1.06 8.36 -10.18
N PRO A 30 -0.05 8.08 -9.47
CA PRO A 30 -0.65 9.05 -8.56
C PRO A 30 0.27 9.45 -7.41
N PHE A 31 0.60 10.73 -7.32
CA PHE A 31 1.33 11.33 -6.20
C PHE A 31 0.87 12.77 -5.96
N PHE A 32 1.26 13.34 -4.85
CA PHE A 32 1.11 14.75 -4.56
C PHE A 32 2.36 15.28 -3.86
N PHE A 33 2.56 16.60 -3.92
CA PHE A 33 3.57 17.25 -3.09
C PHE A 33 2.99 18.46 -2.36
N VAL A 34 3.62 18.80 -1.25
CA VAL A 34 3.29 19.95 -0.41
C VAL A 34 4.57 20.73 -0.16
N GLU A 35 4.60 22.00 -0.59
CA GLU A 35 5.77 22.87 -0.44
C GLU A 35 6.08 23.23 1.03
N THR A 36 5.04 23.38 1.85
CA THR A 36 5.17 23.69 3.28
C THR A 36 4.22 22.79 4.05
N ALA A 37 4.71 21.60 4.38
CA ALA A 37 3.89 20.51 4.89
C ALA A 37 3.42 20.71 6.33
N PHE A 38 4.26 21.34 7.17
CA PHE A 38 4.02 21.49 8.60
C PHE A 38 4.28 22.92 9.09
N SER A 39 3.71 23.25 10.26
CA SER A 39 4.10 24.44 11.02
C SER A 39 5.53 24.33 11.54
N GLU A 40 6.12 25.45 11.95
CA GLU A 40 7.47 25.47 12.50
C GLU A 40 7.58 24.60 13.76
N GLU A 41 6.57 24.65 14.65
CA GLU A 41 6.51 23.84 15.86
C GLU A 41 6.47 22.34 15.55
N GLN A 42 5.70 21.95 14.53
CA GLN A 42 5.64 20.57 14.06
C GLN A 42 6.96 20.13 13.42
N CYS A 43 7.62 20.98 12.62
CA CYS A 43 8.93 20.66 12.08
C CYS A 43 9.95 20.45 13.19
N VAL A 44 9.99 21.31 14.21
CA VAL A 44 10.89 21.16 15.37
C VAL A 44 10.63 19.84 16.08
N ALA A 45 9.36 19.47 16.29
CA ALA A 45 9.01 18.19 16.89
C ALA A 45 9.52 16.99 16.06
N LEU A 46 9.43 17.07 14.73
CA LEU A 46 9.96 16.03 13.83
C LEU A 46 11.49 15.99 13.77
N GLU A 47 12.16 17.15 13.85
CA GLU A 47 13.62 17.23 13.89
C GLU A 47 14.20 16.57 15.15
N LEU A 48 13.51 16.70 16.30
CA LEU A 48 13.93 16.08 17.56
C LEU A 48 14.02 14.56 17.49
N LEU A 49 13.28 13.91 16.58
CA LEU A 49 13.34 12.46 16.34
C LEU A 49 14.72 12.00 15.87
N PHE A 50 15.56 12.89 15.33
CA PHE A 50 16.91 12.55 14.86
C PHE A 50 18.00 12.71 15.93
N SER A 51 17.68 13.38 17.04
CA SER A 51 18.61 13.68 18.14
C SER A 51 18.57 12.62 19.26
N GLN A 52 17.58 11.74 19.22
CA GLN A 52 17.42 10.68 20.21
C GLN A 52 18.46 9.57 19.99
N ASP A 53 18.82 8.89 21.09
CA ASP A 53 19.74 7.75 21.10
C ASP A 53 19.03 6.52 20.51
N ASN A 54 18.78 6.59 19.22
CA ASN A 54 17.92 5.68 18.49
C ASN A 54 18.66 4.40 18.09
N ALA A 55 17.95 3.28 18.13
CA ALA A 55 18.42 2.02 17.57
C ALA A 55 18.37 2.05 16.04
N TRP A 56 19.35 2.71 15.42
CA TRP A 56 19.46 2.82 13.98
C TRP A 56 19.71 1.45 13.33
N GLN A 57 18.89 1.10 12.36
CA GLN A 57 19.08 -0.03 11.49
C GLN A 57 19.82 0.43 10.24
N HIS A 58 21.07 0.04 10.12
CA HIS A 58 21.89 0.34 8.95
C HIS A 58 21.60 -0.64 7.83
N GLN A 59 21.15 -0.11 6.70
CA GLN A 59 21.02 -0.84 5.46
C GLN A 59 22.22 -0.45 4.59
N ASP A 60 23.06 -1.42 4.26
CA ASP A 60 24.24 -1.25 3.39
C ASP A 60 24.20 -2.27 2.25
N GLY A 61 23.08 -2.26 1.52
CA GLY A 61 22.92 -3.09 0.33
C GLY A 61 23.39 -2.36 -0.92
N VAL A 62 23.70 -3.12 -1.98
CA VAL A 62 24.01 -2.57 -3.32
C VAL A 62 22.89 -1.62 -3.81
N PHE A 63 21.66 -1.92 -3.41
CA PHE A 63 20.46 -1.19 -3.81
C PHE A 63 20.04 -0.06 -2.85
N TYR A 64 20.34 -0.22 -1.55
CA TYR A 64 19.74 0.60 -0.50
C TYR A 64 20.79 0.88 0.58
N ARG A 65 21.30 2.12 0.58
CA ARG A 65 22.27 2.60 1.58
C ARG A 65 21.66 3.71 2.40
N CYS A 66 21.12 3.40 3.58
CA CYS A 66 20.66 4.40 4.54
C CYS A 66 20.52 3.83 5.95
N SER A 67 20.28 4.69 6.92
CA SER A 67 19.93 4.29 8.28
C SER A 67 18.46 4.61 8.53
N LEU A 68 17.73 3.65 9.08
CA LEU A 68 16.31 3.78 9.42
C LEU A 68 16.11 3.58 10.92
N CYS A 69 15.12 4.24 11.49
CA CYS A 69 14.66 3.97 12.85
C CYS A 69 13.14 4.12 12.91
N ASP A 70 12.46 3.14 13.52
CA ASP A 70 11.05 3.25 13.87
C ASP A 70 10.91 4.15 15.10
N VAL A 71 10.18 5.25 14.91
CA VAL A 71 9.94 6.29 15.92
C VAL A 71 8.44 6.48 16.15
N THR A 72 7.63 5.48 15.78
CA THR A 72 6.16 5.58 15.84
C THR A 72 5.68 5.90 17.26
N ALA A 73 6.33 5.32 18.27
CA ALA A 73 6.01 5.56 19.69
C ALA A 73 6.35 6.99 20.16
N ASP A 74 7.29 7.66 19.48
CA ASP A 74 7.73 9.03 19.83
C ASP A 74 6.81 10.10 19.22
N ILE A 75 5.96 9.73 18.27
CA ILE A 75 4.96 10.61 17.69
C ILE A 75 3.71 10.64 18.57
N SER A 76 3.31 11.84 19.03
CA SER A 76 2.10 12.00 19.84
C SER A 76 0.84 11.47 19.13
N ALA A 77 -0.03 10.78 19.86
CA ALA A 77 -1.25 10.20 19.30
C ALA A 77 -2.13 11.23 18.57
N THR A 78 -2.23 12.47 19.09
CA THR A 78 -2.96 13.55 18.42
C THR A 78 -2.39 13.83 17.04
N PHE A 79 -1.07 13.95 16.91
CA PHE A 79 -0.43 14.20 15.61
C PHE A 79 -0.58 13.02 14.65
N GLN A 80 -0.56 11.78 15.17
CA GLN A 80 -0.85 10.59 14.36
C GLN A 80 -2.26 10.63 13.76
N VAL A 81 -3.27 10.94 14.58
CA VAL A 81 -4.67 11.05 14.14
C VAL A 81 -4.84 12.18 13.12
N GLU A 82 -4.23 13.34 13.35
CA GLU A 82 -4.31 14.48 12.43
C GLU A 82 -3.69 14.16 11.07
N ILE A 83 -2.49 13.58 11.04
CA ILE A 83 -1.83 13.17 9.78
C ILE A 83 -2.66 12.11 9.07
N LEU A 84 -3.12 11.08 9.78
CA LEU A 84 -3.92 10.01 9.18
C LEU A 84 -5.21 10.55 8.56
N ASN A 85 -5.94 11.40 9.28
CA ASN A 85 -7.16 12.01 8.75
C ASN A 85 -6.88 12.88 7.53
N LYS A 86 -5.76 13.63 7.55
CA LYS A 86 -5.37 14.42 6.38
C LYS A 86 -4.98 13.53 5.20
N MET A 87 -4.32 12.40 5.44
CA MET A 87 -4.01 11.43 4.39
C MET A 87 -5.27 10.79 3.80
N ARG A 88 -6.28 10.47 4.63
CA ARG A 88 -7.60 10.02 4.14
C ARG A 88 -8.25 11.08 3.24
N GLU A 89 -8.23 12.34 3.67
CA GLU A 89 -8.77 13.47 2.89
C GLU A 89 -8.04 13.63 1.55
N ILE A 90 -6.70 13.66 1.58
CA ILE A 90 -5.88 13.92 0.38
C ILE A 90 -5.99 12.79 -0.63
N THR A 91 -5.95 11.54 -0.16
CA THR A 91 -5.91 10.35 -1.04
C THR A 91 -7.29 9.81 -1.39
N GLY A 92 -8.32 10.14 -0.60
CA GLY A 92 -9.64 9.53 -0.71
C GLY A 92 -9.68 8.06 -0.31
N LEU A 93 -8.61 7.52 0.29
CA LEU A 93 -8.50 6.09 0.60
C LEU A 93 -9.08 5.74 1.97
N PRO A 94 -9.68 4.54 2.11
CA PRO A 94 -10.07 4.02 3.40
C PRO A 94 -8.86 3.46 4.14
N LEU A 95 -8.14 4.35 4.83
CA LEU A 95 -6.98 3.98 5.64
C LEU A 95 -7.42 3.53 7.04
N VAL A 96 -6.74 2.54 7.63
CA VAL A 96 -6.99 2.12 9.03
C VAL A 96 -6.33 3.05 10.03
N ASP A 97 -6.78 3.00 11.29
CA ASP A 97 -6.15 3.67 12.43
C ASP A 97 -4.81 3.00 12.82
N ARG A 98 -3.91 2.90 11.85
CA ARG A 98 -2.56 2.36 11.94
C ARG A 98 -1.63 3.19 11.08
N MET A 99 -0.51 3.57 11.66
CA MET A 99 0.57 4.26 10.99
C MET A 99 1.90 3.74 11.52
N LEU A 100 2.90 3.70 10.65
CA LEU A 100 4.30 3.46 11.01
C LEU A 100 5.08 4.70 10.60
N VAL A 101 5.84 5.26 11.52
CA VAL A 101 6.68 6.43 11.29
C VAL A 101 8.12 6.02 11.42
N THR A 102 8.87 6.18 10.33
CA THR A 102 10.30 5.93 10.32
C THR A 102 11.06 7.22 10.04
N VAL A 103 12.15 7.44 10.78
CA VAL A 103 13.15 8.44 10.40
C VAL A 103 14.22 7.77 9.55
N GLN A 104 14.65 8.47 8.50
CA GLN A 104 15.66 8.03 7.56
C GLN A 104 16.82 9.02 7.53
N ARG A 105 18.03 8.50 7.64
CA ARG A 105 19.29 9.24 7.50
C ARG A 105 20.13 8.66 6.37
N MET A 106 20.53 9.51 5.43
CA MET A 106 21.52 9.17 4.40
C MET A 106 22.80 9.98 4.67
N LEU A 107 23.96 9.32 4.62
CA LEU A 107 25.27 9.95 4.79
C LEU A 107 25.94 10.15 3.42
N PRO A 108 26.98 10.99 3.28
CA PRO A 108 27.66 11.18 2.00
C PRO A 108 28.01 9.85 1.31
N GLY A 109 27.70 9.75 0.02
CA GLY A 109 27.85 8.54 -0.80
C GLY A 109 26.67 7.56 -0.72
N HIS A 110 25.66 7.80 0.13
CA HIS A 110 24.46 6.97 0.22
C HIS A 110 23.47 7.30 -0.89
N ALA A 111 22.77 6.27 -1.39
CA ALA A 111 21.74 6.37 -2.42
C ALA A 111 20.66 5.30 -2.21
N ILE A 112 19.51 5.47 -2.86
CA ILE A 112 18.47 4.46 -2.97
C ILE A 112 18.20 4.23 -4.45
N GLY A 113 18.38 2.99 -4.93
CA GLY A 113 18.16 2.62 -6.32
C GLY A 113 16.68 2.66 -6.74
N VAL A 114 16.41 2.37 -8.01
CA VAL A 114 15.05 2.36 -8.57
C VAL A 114 14.25 1.14 -8.10
N HIS A 115 13.16 1.37 -7.38
CA HIS A 115 12.23 0.36 -6.85
C HIS A 115 10.81 0.91 -6.83
N SER A 116 9.81 0.06 -6.62
CA SER A 116 8.41 0.49 -6.57
C SER A 116 7.77 0.48 -5.19
N ASP A 117 8.41 -0.13 -4.17
CA ASP A 117 7.76 -0.42 -2.88
C ASP A 117 6.39 -1.10 -3.05
N ARG A 118 6.31 -2.03 -4.01
CA ARG A 118 5.07 -2.75 -4.32
C ARG A 118 4.38 -3.24 -3.02
N PRO A 119 3.09 -2.94 -2.81
CA PRO A 119 2.42 -3.20 -1.54
C PRO A 119 2.18 -4.70 -1.37
N LEU A 120 3.01 -5.36 -0.59
CA LEU A 120 2.81 -6.75 -0.21
C LEU A 120 1.56 -6.89 0.67
N LEU A 121 1.00 -8.09 0.72
CA LEU A 121 -0.13 -8.39 1.59
C LEU A 121 0.22 -8.09 3.05
N GLY A 122 -0.57 -7.22 3.69
CA GLY A 122 -0.37 -6.79 5.08
C GLY A 122 0.61 -5.62 5.27
N TYR A 123 1.13 -5.05 4.19
CA TYR A 123 2.01 -3.89 4.23
C TYR A 123 1.26 -2.59 3.86
N GLU A 124 1.92 -1.47 4.06
CA GLU A 124 1.40 -0.15 3.71
C GLU A 124 1.06 -0.04 2.22
N ILE A 125 0.16 0.88 1.88
CA ILE A 125 -0.22 1.17 0.48
C ILE A 125 -0.02 2.64 0.10
N ALA A 126 0.30 3.48 1.07
CA ALA A 126 0.52 4.90 0.86
C ALA A 126 1.63 5.37 1.78
N ARG A 127 2.41 6.32 1.27
CA ARG A 127 3.56 6.87 1.96
C ARG A 127 3.55 8.39 1.88
N LEU A 128 4.00 9.04 2.94
CA LEU A 128 4.30 10.47 2.97
C LEU A 128 5.74 10.64 3.42
N VAL A 129 6.58 11.22 2.57
CA VAL A 129 8.00 11.49 2.83
C VAL A 129 8.18 12.98 3.07
N VAL A 130 8.62 13.34 4.26
CA VAL A 130 8.83 14.72 4.71
C VAL A 130 10.32 15.00 4.80
N GLN A 131 10.75 16.10 4.21
CA GLN A 131 12.15 16.49 4.10
C GLN A 131 12.49 17.52 5.19
N LEU A 132 13.55 17.29 5.97
CA LEU A 132 13.96 18.17 7.07
C LEU A 132 15.38 18.70 6.88
N ASN A 133 15.73 19.07 5.65
CA ASN A 133 17.08 19.48 5.30
C ASN A 133 17.19 21.00 5.14
N LYS A 134 17.53 21.70 6.23
CA LYS A 134 17.76 23.15 6.20
C LYS A 134 18.94 23.47 5.26
N GLN A 135 18.79 24.53 4.46
CA GLN A 135 19.83 25.05 3.56
C GLN A 135 20.29 24.05 2.48
N TRP A 136 19.47 23.05 2.12
CA TRP A 136 19.80 22.11 1.06
C TRP A 136 20.04 22.81 -0.28
N GLN A 137 21.07 22.39 -1.00
CA GLN A 137 21.41 22.90 -2.33
C GLN A 137 21.28 21.78 -3.37
N PRO A 138 20.96 22.08 -4.64
CA PRO A 138 20.82 21.06 -5.68
C PRO A 138 22.05 20.15 -5.84
N GLU A 139 23.26 20.69 -5.63
CA GLU A 139 24.52 19.95 -5.78
C GLU A 139 24.74 18.93 -4.65
N HIS A 140 23.93 18.99 -3.59
CA HIS A 140 23.99 18.01 -2.50
C HIS A 140 23.34 16.66 -2.87
N GLY A 141 22.64 16.57 -4.00
CA GLY A 141 21.95 15.36 -4.43
C GLY A 141 20.76 15.02 -3.53
N GLY A 142 20.51 13.73 -3.29
CA GLY A 142 19.37 13.28 -2.48
C GLY A 142 18.00 13.56 -3.09
N VAL A 143 17.96 13.74 -4.41
CA VAL A 143 16.78 14.08 -5.19
C VAL A 143 15.89 12.85 -5.26
N LEU A 144 14.62 13.00 -4.86
CA LEU A 144 13.61 11.97 -5.09
C LEU A 144 13.25 12.01 -6.58
N GLN A 145 13.46 10.89 -7.28
CA GLN A 145 13.17 10.75 -8.70
C GLN A 145 12.03 9.77 -8.90
N LEU A 146 11.08 10.08 -9.79
CA LEU A 146 9.97 9.19 -10.16
C LEU A 146 10.12 8.76 -11.63
N PHE A 147 9.81 7.51 -11.92
CA PHE A 147 10.05 6.89 -13.21
C PHE A 147 8.77 6.25 -13.75
N SER A 148 8.62 6.22 -15.08
CA SER A 148 7.54 5.46 -15.74
C SER A 148 7.88 3.97 -15.91
N SER A 149 9.16 3.61 -15.80
CA SER A 149 9.66 2.24 -15.87
C SER A 149 10.99 2.13 -15.14
N PRO A 150 11.41 0.94 -14.69
CA PRO A 150 12.60 0.80 -13.85
C PRO A 150 13.93 1.05 -14.60
N GLN A 151 13.93 0.97 -15.93
CA GLN A 151 15.09 1.25 -16.79
C GLN A 151 15.00 2.61 -17.50
N GLY A 152 13.94 3.38 -17.24
CA GLY A 152 13.70 4.67 -17.88
C GLY A 152 14.46 5.82 -17.22
N GLU A 153 14.38 6.99 -17.86
CA GLU A 153 14.81 8.24 -17.24
C GLU A 153 13.78 8.74 -16.23
N ALA A 154 14.23 9.56 -15.28
CA ALA A 154 13.33 10.22 -14.33
C ALA A 154 12.40 11.18 -15.08
N VAL A 155 11.10 11.01 -14.91
CA VAL A 155 10.08 11.90 -15.51
C VAL A 155 9.67 13.03 -14.57
N PHE A 156 9.97 12.88 -13.28
CA PHE A 156 9.72 13.87 -12.25
C PHE A 156 10.83 13.82 -11.21
N SER A 157 11.13 14.96 -10.58
CA SER A 157 12.21 15.07 -9.61
C SER A 157 11.90 16.13 -8.55
N VAL A 158 12.22 15.82 -7.29
CA VAL A 158 11.98 16.71 -6.15
C VAL A 158 13.25 16.82 -5.32
N ASN A 159 13.76 18.04 -5.19
CA ASN A 159 14.85 18.34 -4.26
C ASN A 159 14.36 18.18 -2.82
N PRO A 160 15.18 17.65 -1.90
CA PRO A 160 14.77 17.38 -0.53
C PRO A 160 14.82 18.65 0.35
N GLU A 161 14.23 19.74 -0.14
CA GLU A 161 14.16 21.04 0.53
C GLU A 161 13.39 20.96 1.85
N TYR A 162 13.76 21.82 2.80
CA TYR A 162 13.17 21.83 4.13
C TYR A 162 11.63 21.99 4.11
N ASN A 163 10.95 21.15 4.90
CA ASN A 163 9.49 21.11 5.07
C ASN A 163 8.69 20.81 3.80
N LYS A 164 9.36 20.32 2.75
CA LYS A 164 8.71 19.75 1.58
C LYS A 164 8.25 18.34 1.90
N ALA A 165 7.03 17.98 1.50
CA ALA A 165 6.55 16.61 1.59
C ALA A 165 6.12 16.09 0.22
N VAL A 166 6.35 14.81 -0.01
CA VAL A 166 5.84 14.08 -1.19
C VAL A 166 5.07 12.88 -0.68
N GLY A 167 3.81 12.76 -1.09
CA GLY A 167 2.98 11.61 -0.78
C GLY A 167 2.59 10.87 -2.05
N PHE A 168 2.54 9.55 -1.98
CA PHE A 168 2.21 8.72 -3.13
C PHE A 168 1.58 7.39 -2.72
N LEU A 169 0.85 6.80 -3.67
CA LEU A 169 0.30 5.47 -3.53
C LEU A 169 1.32 4.45 -4.03
N LEU A 170 1.48 3.39 -3.25
CA LEU A 170 2.34 2.27 -3.60
C LEU A 170 1.62 1.35 -4.57
N HIS A 171 2.32 0.97 -5.62
CA HIS A 171 1.87 0.11 -6.68
C HIS A 171 3.04 -0.74 -7.19
N ALA A 172 2.77 -1.78 -7.98
CA ALA A 172 3.84 -2.52 -8.66
C ALA A 172 4.70 -1.60 -9.55
N ASP A 173 4.09 -0.52 -10.06
CA ASP A 173 4.68 0.42 -11.03
C ASP A 173 5.05 1.78 -10.42
N SER A 174 4.99 1.96 -9.09
CA SER A 174 5.36 3.24 -8.45
C SER A 174 6.87 3.44 -8.35
N TYR A 175 7.57 3.35 -9.48
CA TYR A 175 9.03 3.37 -9.54
C TYR A 175 9.61 4.71 -9.10
N HIS A 176 10.49 4.66 -8.09
CA HIS A 176 11.17 5.81 -7.55
C HIS A 176 12.57 5.45 -7.03
N ALA A 177 13.40 6.47 -6.86
CA ALA A 177 14.77 6.38 -6.38
C ALA A 177 15.15 7.65 -5.61
N VAL A 178 16.25 7.60 -4.87
CA VAL A 178 16.88 8.78 -4.27
C VAL A 178 18.33 8.84 -4.73
N THR A 179 18.69 9.94 -5.42
CA THR A 179 20.05 10.11 -5.91
C THR A 179 21.07 10.13 -4.78
N GLU A 180 22.32 9.86 -5.12
CA GLU A 180 23.42 9.89 -4.15
C GLU A 180 23.48 11.25 -3.45
N VAL A 181 23.69 11.24 -2.13
CA VAL A 181 23.85 12.46 -1.33
C VAL A 181 25.33 12.78 -1.13
N SER A 182 25.71 14.06 -1.16
CA SER A 182 27.05 14.52 -0.76
C SER A 182 27.05 15.15 0.64
N GLN A 183 25.88 15.37 1.24
CA GLN A 183 25.68 15.87 2.60
C GLN A 183 24.71 14.95 3.37
N PRO A 184 24.72 14.96 4.72
CA PRO A 184 23.74 14.22 5.50
C PRO A 184 22.30 14.66 5.19
N ARG A 185 21.46 13.74 4.71
CA ARG A 185 20.04 13.97 4.42
C ARG A 185 19.16 13.29 5.45
N GLN A 186 18.16 14.00 5.94
CA GLN A 186 17.18 13.56 6.91
C GLN A 186 15.77 13.64 6.31
N SER A 187 15.00 12.56 6.48
CA SER A 187 13.59 12.53 6.12
C SER A 187 12.76 11.73 7.10
N VAL A 188 11.53 12.15 7.35
CA VAL A 188 10.53 11.39 8.12
C VAL A 188 9.55 10.76 7.14
N VAL A 189 9.30 9.47 7.28
CA VAL A 189 8.46 8.69 6.40
C VAL A 189 7.28 8.15 7.20
N PHE A 190 6.07 8.56 6.82
CA PHE A 190 4.83 8.04 7.36
C PHE A 190 4.25 7.01 6.39
N ASN A 191 3.89 5.84 6.92
CA ASN A 191 3.36 4.72 6.15
C ASN A 191 1.93 4.42 6.60
N PHE A 192 1.04 4.18 5.64
CA PHE A 192 -0.39 4.03 5.89
C PHE A 192 -0.94 2.76 5.27
N TRP A 193 -1.80 2.06 6.01
CA TRP A 193 -2.41 0.81 5.59
C TRP A 193 -3.82 1.04 5.06
N HIS A 194 -4.16 0.32 3.99
CA HIS A 194 -5.53 0.21 3.52
C HIS A 194 -6.34 -0.68 4.44
N ILE A 195 -7.63 -0.40 4.60
CA ILE A 195 -8.53 -1.25 5.38
C ILE A 195 -8.63 -2.69 4.87
N ALA A 196 -8.37 -2.89 3.57
CA ALA A 196 -8.34 -4.21 2.94
C ALA A 196 -6.92 -4.75 2.67
N ASN A 197 -5.88 -4.19 3.29
CA ASN A 197 -4.51 -4.71 3.22
C ASN A 197 -3.82 -4.72 4.59
N THR A 198 -4.48 -5.26 5.61
CA THR A 198 -3.95 -5.23 6.99
C THR A 198 -3.12 -6.48 7.32
N PRO A 199 -2.25 -6.43 8.34
CA PRO A 199 -1.55 -7.61 8.84
C PRO A 199 -2.50 -8.72 9.31
N GLU A 200 -3.69 -8.38 9.79
CA GLU A 200 -4.71 -9.35 10.18
C GLU A 200 -5.24 -10.12 8.96
N LEU A 201 -5.48 -9.42 7.84
CA LEU A 201 -5.79 -10.07 6.58
C LEU A 201 -4.63 -10.96 6.13
N ALA A 202 -3.39 -10.48 6.20
CA ALA A 202 -2.21 -11.29 5.85
C ALA A 202 -2.13 -12.59 6.67
N ALA A 203 -2.26 -12.50 7.99
CA ALA A 203 -2.27 -13.66 8.88
C ALA A 203 -3.41 -14.63 8.56
N HIS A 204 -4.61 -14.10 8.26
CA HIS A 204 -5.76 -14.91 7.86
C HIS A 204 -5.51 -15.68 6.56
N ILE A 205 -4.94 -15.03 5.54
CA ILE A 205 -4.63 -15.65 4.24
C ILE A 205 -3.55 -16.73 4.40
N VAL A 206 -2.50 -16.47 5.18
CA VAL A 206 -1.47 -17.47 5.51
C VAL A 206 -2.09 -18.68 6.21
N ALA A 207 -2.97 -18.46 7.19
CA ALA A 207 -3.66 -19.54 7.88
C ALA A 207 -4.60 -20.32 6.95
N LEU A 208 -5.34 -19.62 6.08
CA LEU A 208 -6.27 -20.23 5.11
C LEU A 208 -5.55 -21.17 4.15
N PHE A 209 -4.31 -20.88 3.79
CA PHE A 209 -3.51 -21.67 2.84
C PHE A 209 -2.35 -22.44 3.49
N ALA A 210 -2.32 -22.53 4.82
CA ALA A 210 -1.37 -23.37 5.52
C ALA A 210 -1.48 -24.83 5.05
N ASN A 211 -0.33 -25.46 4.79
CA ASN A 211 -0.22 -26.83 4.28
C ASN A 211 -1.04 -27.05 3.00
N LEU A 212 -0.97 -26.11 2.04
CA LEU A 212 -1.67 -26.18 0.76
C LEU A 212 -1.39 -27.53 0.06
N SER A 213 -2.44 -28.32 -0.20
CA SER A 213 -2.34 -29.56 -0.95
C SER A 213 -3.45 -29.67 -2.00
N PHE A 214 -3.05 -29.70 -3.27
CA PHE A 214 -4.00 -29.82 -4.40
C PHE A 214 -4.60 -31.23 -4.54
N SER A 215 -4.15 -32.21 -3.73
CA SER A 215 -4.83 -33.51 -3.61
C SER A 215 -6.16 -33.45 -2.85
N GLU A 216 -6.48 -32.33 -2.20
CA GLU A 216 -7.75 -32.10 -1.49
C GLU A 216 -8.95 -31.94 -2.45
N PHE A 217 -8.70 -31.84 -3.76
CA PHE A 217 -9.74 -31.53 -4.73
C PHE A 217 -10.80 -32.64 -4.91
N PRO A 218 -12.06 -32.25 -5.18
CA PRO A 218 -13.07 -33.21 -5.60
C PRO A 218 -12.67 -33.80 -6.96
N ALA A 219 -12.93 -35.10 -7.16
CA ALA A 219 -12.59 -35.81 -8.40
C ALA A 219 -13.19 -35.16 -9.67
N ALA A 220 -14.31 -34.44 -9.54
CA ALA A 220 -14.94 -33.69 -10.62
C ALA A 220 -14.04 -32.57 -11.19
N LEU A 221 -13.09 -32.05 -10.41
CA LEU A 221 -12.16 -31.00 -10.85
C LEU A 221 -11.01 -31.54 -11.71
N ASN A 222 -10.61 -32.80 -11.52
CA ASN A 222 -9.43 -33.39 -12.17
C ASN A 222 -9.39 -33.20 -13.70
N PRO A 223 -10.42 -33.55 -14.49
CA PRO A 223 -10.34 -33.39 -15.95
C PRO A 223 -10.24 -31.92 -16.37
N ILE A 224 -10.84 -31.00 -15.61
CA ILE A 224 -10.82 -29.56 -15.90
C ILE A 224 -9.43 -28.99 -15.58
N ALA A 225 -8.88 -29.36 -14.41
CA ALA A 225 -7.55 -28.93 -14.00
C ALA A 225 -6.48 -29.45 -14.97
N SER A 226 -6.51 -30.74 -15.33
CA SER A 226 -5.55 -31.30 -16.29
C SER A 226 -5.63 -30.66 -17.67
N ALA A 227 -6.84 -30.36 -18.16
CA ALA A 227 -7.00 -29.64 -19.43
C ALA A 227 -6.45 -28.21 -19.34
N ALA A 228 -6.73 -27.49 -18.24
CA ALA A 228 -6.22 -26.15 -18.01
C ALA A 228 -4.68 -26.14 -17.89
N GLU A 229 -4.09 -27.06 -17.14
CA GLU A 229 -2.63 -27.20 -16.98
C GLU A 229 -1.90 -27.52 -18.28
N SER A 230 -2.58 -28.17 -19.23
CA SER A 230 -2.01 -28.44 -20.57
C SER A 230 -2.00 -27.23 -21.51
N SER A 231 -2.74 -26.16 -21.18
CA SER A 231 -3.03 -25.06 -22.12
C SER A 231 -2.83 -23.65 -21.55
N LEU A 232 -2.86 -23.49 -20.23
CA LEU A 232 -2.69 -22.22 -19.54
C LEU A 232 -1.32 -22.16 -18.85
N ALA A 233 -0.86 -20.94 -18.57
CA ALA A 233 0.35 -20.76 -17.77
C ALA A 233 0.18 -21.38 -16.37
N GLU A 234 1.23 -22.00 -15.85
CA GLU A 234 1.28 -22.55 -14.49
C GLU A 234 0.78 -21.54 -13.46
N GLU A 235 1.06 -20.27 -13.70
CA GLU A 235 0.65 -19.23 -12.78
C GLU A 235 -0.86 -19.05 -12.66
N VAL A 236 -1.56 -19.20 -13.77
CA VAL A 236 -3.02 -19.10 -13.84
C VAL A 236 -3.65 -20.33 -13.17
N THR A 237 -3.15 -21.52 -13.46
CA THR A 237 -3.70 -22.77 -12.91
C THR A 237 -3.39 -22.92 -11.43
N PHE A 238 -2.24 -22.45 -10.96
CA PHE A 238 -1.92 -22.39 -9.52
C PHE A 238 -2.88 -21.47 -8.77
N ARG A 239 -3.15 -20.27 -9.28
CA ARG A 239 -4.13 -19.35 -8.66
C ARG A 239 -5.52 -19.97 -8.64
N ALA A 240 -5.94 -20.57 -9.74
CA ALA A 240 -7.24 -21.25 -9.83
C ALA A 240 -7.36 -22.43 -8.86
N GLY A 241 -6.30 -23.23 -8.72
CA GLY A 241 -6.23 -24.28 -7.73
C GLY A 241 -6.31 -23.73 -6.30
N THR A 242 -5.64 -22.61 -6.03
CA THR A 242 -5.68 -21.94 -4.72
C THR A 242 -7.09 -21.43 -4.39
N ALA A 243 -7.80 -20.86 -5.36
CA ALA A 243 -9.21 -20.46 -5.19
C ALA A 243 -10.12 -21.67 -4.90
N ALA A 244 -9.90 -22.79 -5.60
CA ALA A 244 -10.62 -24.04 -5.35
C ALA A 244 -10.38 -24.58 -3.92
N ILE A 245 -9.16 -24.48 -3.40
CA ILE A 245 -8.85 -24.84 -2.00
C ILE A 245 -9.61 -23.96 -1.01
N ALA A 246 -9.68 -22.64 -1.24
CA ALA A 246 -10.43 -21.74 -0.35
C ALA A 246 -11.91 -22.16 -0.26
N LEU A 247 -12.55 -22.43 -1.41
CA LEU A 247 -13.92 -22.91 -1.47
C LEU A 247 -14.11 -24.26 -0.77
N HIS A 248 -13.18 -25.19 -0.98
CA HIS A 248 -13.19 -26.48 -0.29
C HIS A 248 -13.13 -26.31 1.23
N ARG A 249 -12.21 -25.48 1.73
CA ARG A 249 -12.02 -25.23 3.17
C ARG A 249 -13.18 -24.46 3.81
N TRP A 250 -13.95 -23.70 3.03
CA TRP A 250 -15.21 -23.10 3.48
C TRP A 250 -16.41 -24.07 3.43
N GLY A 251 -16.21 -25.32 3.01
CA GLY A 251 -17.22 -26.37 2.99
C GLY A 251 -18.24 -26.24 1.86
N TYR A 252 -17.82 -25.72 0.71
CA TYR A 252 -18.65 -25.71 -0.50
C TYR A 252 -18.61 -27.06 -1.24
N ASP A 253 -19.64 -27.31 -2.04
CA ASP A 253 -19.76 -28.54 -2.81
C ASP A 253 -18.85 -28.57 -4.04
N ALA A 254 -18.75 -29.74 -4.67
CA ALA A 254 -17.87 -29.95 -5.83
C ALA A 254 -18.22 -29.02 -7.00
N ALA A 255 -19.51 -28.72 -7.21
CA ALA A 255 -19.96 -27.84 -8.28
C ALA A 255 -19.43 -26.41 -8.08
N THR A 256 -19.58 -25.88 -6.86
CA THR A 256 -19.07 -24.54 -6.50
C THR A 256 -17.54 -24.49 -6.58
N ILE A 257 -16.84 -25.52 -6.11
CA ILE A 257 -15.37 -25.62 -6.21
C ILE A 257 -14.92 -25.57 -7.68
N VAL A 258 -15.58 -26.32 -8.56
CA VAL A 258 -15.31 -26.32 -10.00
C VAL A 258 -15.58 -24.94 -10.61
N SER A 259 -16.71 -24.30 -10.26
CA SER A 259 -17.01 -22.94 -10.73
C SER A 259 -15.95 -21.92 -10.29
N GLY A 260 -15.44 -22.03 -9.07
CA GLY A 260 -14.36 -21.18 -8.58
C GLY A 260 -13.06 -21.35 -9.35
N TYR A 261 -12.65 -22.60 -9.59
CA TYR A 261 -11.48 -22.88 -10.42
C TYR A 261 -11.64 -22.29 -11.82
N GLN A 262 -12.75 -22.58 -12.49
CA GLN A 262 -13.00 -22.10 -13.86
C GLN A 262 -13.04 -20.58 -13.93
N HIS A 263 -13.64 -19.91 -12.93
CA HIS A 263 -13.65 -18.46 -12.84
C HIS A 263 -12.23 -17.89 -12.74
N SER A 264 -11.45 -18.37 -11.76
CA SER A 264 -10.09 -17.86 -11.52
C SER A 264 -9.12 -18.19 -12.66
N ALA A 265 -9.34 -19.31 -13.37
CA ALA A 265 -8.60 -19.68 -14.58
C ALA A 265 -9.02 -18.90 -15.83
N GLY A 266 -10.08 -18.08 -15.77
CA GLY A 266 -10.61 -17.34 -16.92
C GLY A 266 -11.33 -18.23 -17.95
N LEU A 267 -11.77 -19.43 -17.55
CA LEU A 267 -12.47 -20.39 -18.40
C LEU A 267 -13.98 -20.15 -18.45
N SER A 268 -14.55 -19.53 -17.42
CA SER A 268 -15.98 -19.23 -17.34
C SER A 268 -16.25 -18.01 -16.47
N THR A 269 -17.38 -17.33 -16.68
CA THR A 269 -17.90 -16.32 -15.77
C THR A 269 -18.72 -16.98 -14.66
N CYS A 270 -18.60 -16.50 -13.42
CA CYS A 270 -19.41 -17.01 -12.33
C CYS A 270 -20.89 -16.65 -12.52
N ASP A 271 -21.80 -17.61 -12.31
CA ASP A 271 -23.24 -17.38 -12.39
C ASP A 271 -23.72 -16.57 -11.16
N ALA A 272 -24.35 -15.43 -11.42
CA ALA A 272 -24.89 -14.55 -10.39
C ALA A 272 -26.28 -14.98 -9.88
N SER A 273 -26.88 -16.05 -10.43
CA SER A 273 -28.21 -16.52 -10.03
C SER A 273 -28.26 -17.04 -8.58
N ASN A 274 -27.16 -17.59 -8.08
CA ASN A 274 -26.97 -17.98 -6.69
C ASN A 274 -26.00 -17.03 -5.99
N ALA A 275 -26.55 -16.10 -5.19
CA ALA A 275 -25.78 -15.05 -4.54
C ALA A 275 -24.69 -15.57 -3.57
N GLU A 276 -24.90 -16.71 -2.88
CA GLU A 276 -23.88 -17.28 -1.97
C GLU A 276 -22.71 -17.85 -2.79
N THR A 277 -23.01 -18.66 -3.81
CA THR A 277 -22.00 -19.23 -4.71
C THR A 277 -21.22 -18.12 -5.43
N TYR A 278 -21.92 -17.12 -5.96
CA TYR A 278 -21.30 -15.98 -6.63
C TYR A 278 -20.30 -15.27 -5.71
N ALA A 279 -20.73 -14.95 -4.50
CA ALA A 279 -19.87 -14.25 -3.56
C ALA A 279 -18.71 -15.10 -3.03
N ALA A 280 -18.93 -16.40 -2.83
CA ALA A 280 -17.88 -17.34 -2.47
C ALA A 280 -16.80 -17.42 -3.55
N VAL A 281 -17.18 -17.52 -4.82
CA VAL A 281 -16.24 -17.59 -5.95
C VAL A 281 -15.42 -16.32 -6.08
N LEU A 282 -16.05 -15.14 -5.99
CA LEU A 282 -15.31 -13.86 -6.08
C LEU A 282 -14.36 -13.66 -4.89
N LEU A 283 -14.79 -13.99 -3.67
CA LEU A 283 -13.90 -13.94 -2.51
C LEU A 283 -12.76 -14.95 -2.63
N ALA A 284 -13.02 -16.16 -3.12
CA ALA A 284 -12.02 -17.20 -3.32
C ALA A 284 -10.94 -16.78 -4.31
N ASP A 285 -11.33 -16.17 -5.45
CA ASP A 285 -10.39 -15.62 -6.42
C ASP A 285 -9.55 -14.49 -5.81
N TRP A 286 -10.16 -13.59 -5.05
CA TRP A 286 -9.45 -12.50 -4.38
C TRP A 286 -8.43 -12.99 -3.36
N VAL A 287 -8.79 -13.93 -2.48
CA VAL A 287 -7.85 -14.46 -1.48
C VAL A 287 -6.73 -15.27 -2.13
N ALA A 288 -7.02 -15.98 -3.22
CA ALA A 288 -6.02 -16.69 -4.01
C ALA A 288 -5.05 -15.73 -4.71
N TYR A 289 -5.55 -14.61 -5.21
CA TYR A 289 -4.73 -13.52 -5.75
C TYR A 289 -3.81 -12.95 -4.66
N LEU A 290 -4.37 -12.54 -3.52
CA LEU A 290 -3.60 -11.97 -2.41
C LEU A 290 -2.52 -12.91 -1.84
N TYR A 291 -2.77 -14.23 -1.84
CA TYR A 291 -1.80 -15.19 -1.33
C TYR A 291 -0.48 -15.19 -2.12
N ARG A 292 -0.53 -14.80 -3.40
CA ARG A 292 0.62 -14.93 -4.30
C ARG A 292 1.11 -13.59 -4.85
N ASP A 293 0.23 -12.63 -5.02
CA ASP A 293 0.51 -11.34 -5.63
C ASP A 293 0.50 -10.20 -4.59
N THR A 294 0.65 -8.97 -5.09
CA THR A 294 0.58 -7.74 -4.28
C THR A 294 -0.86 -7.29 -4.12
N PHE A 295 -1.13 -6.48 -3.10
CA PHE A 295 -2.43 -5.82 -2.99
C PHE A 295 -2.64 -4.88 -4.19
N ASP A 296 -3.79 -5.02 -4.85
CA ASP A 296 -4.17 -4.22 -6.01
C ASP A 296 -5.50 -3.52 -5.72
N LEU A 297 -5.45 -2.19 -5.67
CA LEU A 297 -6.60 -1.36 -5.33
C LEU A 297 -7.72 -1.43 -6.39
N ILE A 298 -7.37 -1.58 -7.67
CA ILE A 298 -8.36 -1.66 -8.75
C ILE A 298 -9.14 -2.97 -8.63
N ARG A 299 -8.45 -4.10 -8.43
CA ARG A 299 -9.07 -5.41 -8.21
C ARG A 299 -9.93 -5.42 -6.96
N TRP A 300 -9.47 -4.82 -5.87
CA TRP A 300 -10.26 -4.68 -4.66
C TRP A 300 -11.55 -3.87 -4.89
N ASN A 301 -11.46 -2.75 -5.62
CA ASN A 301 -12.65 -1.95 -5.97
C ASN A 301 -13.65 -2.74 -6.84
N LEU A 302 -13.15 -3.55 -7.79
CA LEU A 302 -14.01 -4.43 -8.60
C LEU A 302 -14.73 -5.48 -7.74
N LEU A 303 -14.02 -6.10 -6.79
CA LEU A 303 -14.61 -7.04 -5.83
C LEU A 303 -15.68 -6.36 -4.97
N GLN A 304 -15.36 -5.20 -4.38
CA GLN A 304 -16.28 -4.44 -3.54
C GLN A 304 -17.55 -4.07 -4.33
N HIS A 305 -17.39 -3.60 -5.56
CA HIS A 305 -18.51 -3.26 -6.43
C HIS A 305 -19.36 -4.48 -6.80
N ALA A 306 -18.73 -5.61 -7.12
CA ALA A 306 -19.46 -6.83 -7.45
C ALA A 306 -20.25 -7.42 -6.27
N LEU A 307 -19.78 -7.20 -5.04
CA LEU A 307 -20.42 -7.70 -3.82
C LEU A 307 -21.31 -6.67 -3.12
N ILE A 308 -21.50 -5.48 -3.71
CA ILE A 308 -22.35 -4.44 -3.14
C ILE A 308 -23.80 -4.92 -3.05
N GLY A 309 -24.43 -4.71 -1.89
CA GLY A 309 -25.82 -5.13 -1.65
C GLY A 309 -26.04 -6.63 -1.45
N ILE A 310 -25.01 -7.47 -1.64
CA ILE A 310 -25.08 -8.89 -1.31
C ILE A 310 -24.97 -9.06 0.21
N LYS A 311 -25.90 -9.81 0.81
CA LYS A 311 -25.86 -10.14 2.22
C LYS A 311 -24.65 -11.01 2.52
N MET A 312 -23.93 -10.70 3.59
CA MET A 312 -22.84 -11.53 4.10
C MET A 312 -23.36 -12.90 4.57
N PHE A 313 -22.75 -13.99 4.09
CA PHE A 313 -23.10 -15.36 4.45
C PHE A 313 -22.28 -15.87 5.64
N PRO A 314 -22.86 -16.66 6.58
CA PRO A 314 -22.15 -17.10 7.79
C PRO A 314 -20.81 -17.80 7.51
N ARG A 315 -20.76 -18.68 6.49
CA ARG A 315 -19.53 -19.40 6.12
C ARG A 315 -18.41 -18.50 5.63
N LEU A 316 -18.76 -17.38 5.00
CA LEU A 316 -17.80 -16.43 4.43
C LEU A 316 -17.44 -15.31 5.40
N THR A 317 -18.17 -15.16 6.50
CA THR A 317 -18.09 -13.99 7.39
C THR A 317 -16.66 -13.66 7.87
N PRO A 318 -15.83 -14.62 8.32
CA PRO A 318 -14.47 -14.33 8.76
C PRO A 318 -13.60 -13.71 7.66
N THR A 319 -13.58 -14.32 6.48
CA THR A 319 -12.82 -13.82 5.32
C THR A 319 -13.40 -12.52 4.78
N TRP A 320 -14.73 -12.44 4.66
CA TRP A 320 -15.43 -11.29 4.10
C TRP A 320 -15.12 -10.03 4.89
N ARG A 321 -15.17 -10.07 6.23
CA ARG A 321 -14.90 -8.89 7.07
C ARG A 321 -13.48 -8.35 6.94
N LEU A 322 -12.51 -9.20 6.62
CA LEU A 322 -11.12 -8.78 6.42
C LEU A 322 -10.88 -8.27 4.99
N CYS A 323 -11.55 -8.84 3.99
CA CYS A 323 -11.40 -8.42 2.59
C CYS A 323 -12.24 -7.18 2.24
N LEU A 324 -13.44 -7.09 2.80
CA LEU A 324 -14.45 -6.06 2.57
C LEU A 324 -14.99 -5.52 3.89
N PRO A 325 -14.11 -4.92 4.72
CA PRO A 325 -14.52 -4.30 5.97
C PRO A 325 -15.48 -3.14 5.71
N GLU A 326 -16.45 -2.94 6.61
CA GLU A 326 -17.35 -1.80 6.56
C GLU A 326 -16.54 -0.51 6.79
N TYR A 327 -16.43 0.33 5.77
CA TYR A 327 -15.84 1.65 5.88
C TYR A 327 -16.95 2.68 6.08
N LYS A 328 -16.99 3.26 7.28
CA LYS A 328 -17.84 4.43 7.54
C LYS A 328 -17.07 5.66 7.07
N ILE A 329 -17.58 6.29 6.02
CA ILE A 329 -17.10 7.59 5.52
C ILE A 329 -17.39 8.67 6.55
#